data_AF-A0A538I6M1-F1
#
_entry.id   AF-A0A538I6M1-F1
#
_cell.length_a   1.000
_cell.length_b   1.000
_cell.length_c   1.000
_cell.angle_alpha   90.00
_cell.angle_beta   90.00
_cell.angle_gamma   90.00
#
_symmetry.space_group_name_H-M   'P 1'
#
loop_
_entity.id
_entity.type
_entity.pdbx_description
1 polymer ?
#
loop_
_entity_poly.entity_id
_entity_poly.type
_entity_poly.pdbx_seq_one_letter_code
_entity_poly.pdbx_strand_id
1 'polypeptide(L)' 'MRGAVAAGHPLTAEAGARVLERGGNAVDAAVGAAFVSWVAEGTLTGPGRVTRTAGAGAFSLVVSLP' A
#
# COMPACT_ATOMS: atom_id res chain seq x y z
N MET A 1 -1.75 -4.19 -16.32
CA MET A 1 -0.45 -4.33 -15.60
C MET A 1 -0.43 -5.68 -14.90
N ARG A 2 0.68 -6.42 -14.91
CA ARG A 2 0.88 -7.60 -14.05
C ARG A 2 1.54 -7.12 -12.76
N GLY A 3 0.77 -6.92 -11.70
CA GLY A 3 1.31 -6.46 -10.42
C GLY A 3 0.46 -6.97 -9.27
N ALA A 4 1.11 -7.17 -8.13
CA ALA A 4 0.48 -7.61 -6.89
C ALA A 4 0.70 -6.55 -5.81
N VAL A 5 -0.30 -6.37 -4.95
CA VAL A 5 -0.23 -5.51 -3.77
C VAL A 5 -0.49 -6.37 -2.55
N ALA A 6 0.49 -6.47 -1.65
CA ALA A 6 0.33 -7.07 -0.34
C ALA A 6 0.22 -5.95 0.69
N ALA A 7 -0.75 -5.99 1.60
CA ALA A 7 -0.93 -4.99 2.65
C ALA A 7 -1.39 -5.60 3.97
N GLY A 8 -1.26 -4.85 5.08
CA GLY A 8 -1.70 -5.26 6.41
C GLY A 8 -3.22 -5.38 6.54
N HIS A 9 -3.97 -4.64 5.71
CA HIS A 9 -5.42 -4.69 5.66
C HIS A 9 -5.94 -4.96 4.23
N PRO A 10 -7.01 -5.78 4.05
CA PRO A 10 -7.56 -6.07 2.73
C PRO A 10 -7.93 -4.83 1.91
N LEU A 11 -8.57 -3.83 2.54
CA LEU A 11 -8.92 -2.56 1.88
C LEU A 11 -7.69 -1.79 1.37
N THR A 12 -6.57 -1.85 2.09
CA THR A 12 -5.29 -1.25 1.68
C THR A 12 -4.77 -1.94 0.42
N ALA A 13 -4.80 -3.27 0.39
CA ALA A 13 -4.36 -4.06 -0.77
C ALA A 13 -5.25 -3.82 -2.00
N GLU A 14 -6.57 -3.82 -1.80
CA GLU A 14 -7.54 -3.54 -2.87
C GLU A 14 -7.39 -2.14 -3.45
N ALA A 15 -7.12 -1.13 -2.61
CA ALA A 15 -6.90 0.22 -3.07
C ALA A 15 -5.69 0.32 -4.01
N GLY A 16 -4.56 -0.27 -3.63
CA GLY A 16 -3.39 -0.34 -4.49
C GLY A 16 -3.65 -1.14 -5.78
N ALA A 17 -4.36 -2.27 -5.68
CA ALA A 17 -4.71 -3.09 -6.85
C ALA A 17 -5.58 -2.31 -7.84
N ARG A 18 -6.58 -1.55 -7.37
CA ARG A 18 -7.42 -0.70 -8.22
C ARG A 18 -6.63 0.40 -8.93
N VAL A 19 -5.56 0.91 -8.32
CA VAL A 19 -4.67 1.89 -8.98
C VAL A 19 -3.89 1.23 -10.13
N LEU A 20 -3.37 0.01 -9.93
CA LEU A 20 -2.72 -0.75 -10.99
C LEU A 20 -3.69 -1.14 -12.12
N GLU A 21 -4.92 -1.51 -11.78
CA GLU A 21 -5.99 -1.82 -12.74
C GLU A 21 -6.35 -0.60 -13.62
N ARG A 22 -6.31 0.60 -13.04
CA ARG A 22 -6.52 1.87 -13.75
C ARG A 22 -5.33 2.32 -14.61
N GLY A 23 -4.27 1.50 -14.69
CA GLY A 23 -3.07 1.80 -15.47
C GLY A 23 -2.02 2.61 -14.72
N GLY A 24 -2.17 2.79 -13.40
CA GLY A 24 -1.15 3.40 -12.55
C GLY A 24 0.10 2.52 -12.47
N ASN A 25 1.25 3.15 -12.21
CA ASN A 25 2.50 2.44 -11.99
C ASN A 25 2.60 1.91 -10.54
N ALA A 26 3.69 1.21 -10.23
CA ALA A 26 3.91 0.65 -8.89
C ALA A 26 4.00 1.73 -7.78
N VAL A 27 4.49 2.93 -8.11
CA VAL A 27 4.57 4.08 -7.19
C VAL A 27 3.17 4.62 -6.91
N ASP A 28 2.35 4.82 -7.93
CA ASP A 28 0.96 5.30 -7.77
C ASP A 28 0.16 4.33 -6.89
N ALA A 29 0.35 3.03 -7.11
CA ALA A 29 -0.29 1.98 -6.32
C ALA A 29 0.18 1.99 -4.86
N ALA A 30 1.47 2.20 -4.61
CA ALA A 30 2.02 2.33 -3.25
C ALA A 30 1.47 3.57 -2.54
N VAL A 31 1.36 4.69 -3.25
CA VAL A 31 0.78 5.94 -2.72
C VAL A 31 -0.71 5.77 -2.41
N GLY A 32 -1.49 5.18 -3.32
CA GLY A 32 -2.91 4.92 -3.09
C GLY A 32 -3.15 3.96 -1.92
N ALA A 33 -2.36 2.89 -1.81
CA ALA A 33 -2.38 1.99 -0.67
C ALA A 33 -2.02 2.72 0.63
N ALA A 34 -0.97 3.55 0.63
CA ALA A 34 -0.55 4.28 1.83
C ALA A 34 -1.63 5.26 2.36
N PHE A 35 -2.35 5.95 1.48
CA PHE A 35 -3.46 6.81 1.92
C PHE A 35 -4.61 6.01 2.54
N VAL A 36 -4.92 4.83 1.99
CA VAL A 36 -5.98 3.97 2.53
C VAL A 36 -5.56 3.30 3.84
N SER A 37 -4.29 2.93 4.00
CA SER A 37 -3.80 2.35 5.26
C SER A 37 -3.94 3.33 6.43
N TRP A 38 -3.77 4.65 6.20
CA TRP A 38 -3.97 5.67 7.24
C TRP A 38 -5.38 5.68 7.84
N VAL A 39 -6.36 5.22 7.07
CA VAL A 39 -7.76 5.13 7.49
C VAL A 39 -8.11 3.71 7.93
N ALA A 40 -7.66 2.70 7.18
CA ALA A 40 -8.04 1.31 7.36
C ALA A 40 -7.23 0.56 8.44
N GLU A 41 -6.00 0.99 8.73
CA GLU A 41 -5.07 0.32 9.66
C GLU A 41 -4.91 1.08 10.99
N GLY A 42 -5.63 2.19 11.19
CA GLY A 42 -5.61 2.96 12.44
C GLY A 42 -4.27 3.65 12.73
N THR A 43 -4.13 4.27 13.91
CA THR A 43 -3.06 5.22 14.34
C THR A 43 -1.59 4.79 14.17
N LEU A 44 -1.33 3.62 13.60
CA LEU A 44 -0.01 3.11 13.25
C LEU A 44 0.52 3.60 11.90
N THR A 45 -0.30 4.23 11.05
CA THR A 45 0.14 4.79 9.77
C THR A 45 -0.49 6.18 9.60
N GLY A 46 0.35 7.22 9.54
CA GLY A 46 -0.09 8.60 9.35
C GLY A 46 1.06 9.42 8.77
N PRO A 47 0.79 10.58 8.16
CA PRO A 47 1.77 11.32 7.34
C PRO A 47 3.03 11.79 8.10
N GLY A 48 3.03 11.76 9.44
CA GLY A 48 4.17 12.12 10.28
C GLY A 48 5.02 10.94 10.78
N ARG A 49 4.67 9.69 10.48
CA ARG A 49 5.43 8.53 10.97
C ARG A 49 6.57 8.17 10.03
N VAL A 50 7.81 8.40 10.47
CA VAL A 50 9.01 7.89 9.79
C VAL A 50 9.19 6.42 10.17
N THR A 51 8.93 5.49 9.25
CA THR A 51 9.13 4.06 9.48
C THR A 51 10.63 3.73 9.39
N ARG A 52 11.32 3.73 10.53
CA ARG A 52 12.74 3.29 10.65
C ARG A 52 12.91 1.85 11.18
N THR A 53 11.84 1.08 11.35
CA THR A 53 11.95 -0.31 11.82
C THR A 53 11.17 -1.22 10.89
N ALA A 54 11.90 -2.00 10.08
CA ALA A 54 11.34 -3.12 9.35
C ALA A 54 11.01 -4.23 10.36
N GLY A 55 9.80 -4.20 10.92
CA GLY A 55 9.34 -5.20 11.87
C GLY A 55 7.82 -5.15 12.02
N ALA A 56 7.14 -6.10 11.37
CA ALA A 56 5.77 -6.55 11.60
C ALA A 56 4.73 -5.47 12.01
N GLY A 57 4.06 -4.85 11.03
CA GLY A 57 2.84 -4.09 11.37
C GLY A 57 2.12 -3.32 10.26
N ALA A 58 2.80 -2.86 9.20
CA ALA A 58 2.16 -1.99 8.19
C ALA A 58 2.89 -1.99 6.83
N PHE A 59 3.12 -3.17 6.25
CA PHE A 59 3.80 -3.28 4.95
C PHE A 59 2.79 -3.37 3.82
N SER A 60 2.56 -2.27 3.10
CA SER A 60 2.04 -2.32 1.73
C SER A 60 3.21 -2.55 0.76
N LEU A 61 3.50 -3.79 0.37
CA LEU A 61 4.50 -4.13 -0.65
C LEU A 61 3.80 -4.24 -2.01
N VAL A 62 4.18 -3.36 -2.95
CA VAL A 62 3.77 -3.46 -4.34
C VAL A 62 4.86 -4.20 -5.11
N VAL A 63 4.54 -5.39 -5.62
CA VAL A 63 5.42 -6.16 -6.50
C VAL A 63 4.88 -6.05 -7.91
N SER A 64 5.54 -5.26 -8.75
CA SER A 64 5.30 -5.33 -10.20
C SER A 64 6.07 -6.55 -10.72
N LEU A 65 5.36 -7.57 -11.22
CA LEU A 65 6.01 -8.65 -11.96
C LEU A 65 6.22 -8.19 -13.41
N PRO A 66 7.32 -8.57 -14.08
CA PRO A 66 7.56 -8.24 -15.48
C PRO A 66 6.47 -8.80 -16.42
#